data_AF-A0A6C0HX14-F1
#
_entry.id   AF-A0A6C0HX14-F1
#
_cell.length_a   1.000
_cell.length_b   1.000
_cell.length_c   1.000
_cell.angle_alpha   90.00
_cell.angle_beta   90.00
_cell.angle_gamma   90.00
#
_symmetry.space_group_name_H-M   'P 1'
#
loop_
_entity.id
_entity.type
_entity.pdbx_description
1 polymer ?
#
loop_
_entity_poly.entity_id
_entity_poly.type
_entity_poly.pdbx_seq_one_letter_code
_entity_poly.pdbx_strand_id
1 'polypeptide(L)'
;MYNIYVFWTGTNNMSDNRIRCLNNLKQVSGANIILVTPENLNGFILPTEPLHPAYNYLSETHRADYLRTYFMNFYGGGYSDIKETSGNWIKSFDELNRSDKWIIGYKELPNGVAYNPVRNHWHELIGNGAYICKPQTPLTKEWYNDMILLLDSKLEKLKLYPATFPQDSAGVSKGKYPIEWNEMLGKIFHKICYKYKDNLLNTLPISIFNNYR
;
A
#
# COMPACT_ATOMS: atom_id res chain seq x y z
N MET A 1 -2.74 -5.33 21.16
CA MET A 1 -2.77 -6.20 19.97
C MET A 1 -2.43 -5.34 18.76
N TYR A 2 -1.54 -5.79 17.88
CA TYR A 2 -1.16 -5.02 16.68
C TYR A 2 -2.22 -5.14 15.59
N ASN A 3 -2.38 -4.08 14.78
CA ASN A 3 -3.36 -4.04 13.69
C ASN A 3 -2.68 -4.15 12.33
N ILE A 4 -3.29 -4.90 11.41
CA ILE A 4 -2.94 -4.93 9.98
C ILE A 4 -4.17 -4.52 9.18
N TYR A 5 -4.03 -3.48 8.38
CA TYR A 5 -5.06 -3.00 7.47
C TYR A 5 -4.96 -3.70 6.12
N VAL A 6 -6.10 -4.10 5.59
CA VAL A 6 -6.25 -4.64 4.23
C VAL A 6 -7.43 -3.94 3.56
N PHE A 7 -7.31 -3.64 2.27
CA PHE A 7 -8.30 -2.83 1.55
C PHE A 7 -9.03 -3.65 0.48
N TRP A 8 -10.35 -3.57 0.51
CA TRP A 8 -11.22 -4.00 -0.58
C TRP A 8 -12.15 -2.85 -0.94
N THR A 9 -11.78 -2.08 -1.95
CA THR A 9 -12.37 -0.76 -2.21
C THR A 9 -13.51 -0.77 -3.24
N GLY A 10 -13.78 -1.93 -3.83
CA GLY A 10 -14.94 -2.19 -4.68
C GLY A 10 -16.13 -2.68 -3.86
N THR A 11 -17.32 -2.63 -4.46
CA THR A 11 -18.55 -3.21 -3.90
C THR A 11 -18.83 -4.62 -4.43
N ASN A 12 -17.96 -5.13 -5.32
CA ASN A 12 -18.03 -6.49 -5.84
C ASN A 12 -17.55 -7.51 -4.79
N ASN A 13 -17.99 -8.76 -4.91
CA ASN A 13 -17.51 -9.83 -4.06
C ASN A 13 -16.03 -10.15 -4.32
N MET A 14 -15.31 -10.51 -3.26
CA MET A 14 -13.99 -11.12 -3.37
C MET A 14 -14.11 -12.50 -4.05
N SER A 15 -13.09 -12.88 -4.83
CA SER A 15 -12.94 -14.26 -5.30
C SER A 15 -12.64 -15.22 -4.15
N ASP A 16 -12.90 -16.52 -4.35
CA ASP A 16 -12.56 -17.56 -3.37
C ASP A 16 -11.07 -17.53 -2.99
N ASN A 17 -10.21 -17.26 -3.97
CA ASN A 17 -8.77 -17.11 -3.75
C ASN A 17 -8.43 -15.93 -2.84
N ARG A 18 -9.11 -14.79 -2.99
CA ARG A 18 -8.94 -13.62 -2.11
C ARG A 18 -9.49 -13.86 -0.71
N ILE A 19 -10.65 -14.54 -0.59
CA ILE A 19 -11.22 -14.92 0.71
C ILE A 19 -10.27 -15.86 1.45
N ARG A 20 -9.72 -16.85 0.76
CA ARG A 20 -8.69 -17.75 1.30
C ARG A 20 -7.47 -16.97 1.79
N CYS A 21 -6.95 -16.04 0.99
CA CYS A 21 -5.82 -15.19 1.38
C CYS A 21 -6.13 -14.36 2.64
N LEU A 22 -7.32 -13.76 2.72
CA LEU A 22 -7.76 -12.99 3.88
C LEU A 22 -7.85 -13.86 5.14
N ASN A 23 -8.38 -15.08 5.02
CA ASN A 23 -8.47 -16.02 6.13
C ASN A 23 -7.08 -16.49 6.59
N ASN A 24 -6.15 -16.73 5.66
CA ASN A 24 -4.75 -17.01 5.99
C ASN A 24 -4.12 -15.86 6.78
N LEU A 25 -4.28 -14.60 6.36
CA LEU A 25 -3.78 -13.44 7.10
C LEU A 25 -4.32 -13.41 8.54
N LYS A 26 -5.61 -13.67 8.74
CA LYS A 26 -6.25 -13.73 10.07
C LYS A 26 -5.66 -14.82 10.96
N GLN A 27 -5.36 -15.98 10.38
CA GLN A 27 -4.88 -17.14 11.13
C GLN A 27 -3.38 -17.10 11.42
N VAL A 28 -2.58 -16.61 10.47
CA VAL A 28 -1.11 -16.78 10.48
C VAL A 28 -0.38 -15.55 11.01
N SER A 29 -0.87 -14.34 10.72
CA SER A 29 -0.14 -13.10 11.06
C SER A 29 0.06 -12.89 12.56
N GLY A 30 -0.83 -13.44 13.39
CA GLY A 30 -0.88 -13.19 14.84
C GLY A 30 -1.38 -11.80 15.22
N ALA A 31 -1.75 -10.97 14.25
CA ALA A 31 -2.25 -9.61 14.46
C ALA A 31 -3.76 -9.51 14.17
N ASN A 32 -4.37 -8.41 14.61
CA ASN A 32 -5.76 -8.10 14.30
C ASN A 32 -5.85 -7.61 12.84
N ILE A 33 -6.56 -8.36 11.99
CA ILE A 33 -6.79 -7.97 10.59
C ILE A 33 -8.04 -7.10 10.50
N ILE A 34 -7.85 -5.86 10.04
CA ILE A 34 -8.92 -4.89 9.79
C ILE A 34 -9.15 -4.80 8.29
N LEU A 35 -10.24 -5.41 7.81
CA LEU A 35 -10.70 -5.24 6.44
C LEU A 35 -11.45 -3.91 6.32
N VAL A 36 -10.90 -3.00 5.53
CA VAL A 36 -11.50 -1.71 5.22
C VAL A 36 -12.18 -1.79 3.85
N THR A 37 -13.45 -1.42 3.82
CA THR A 37 -14.35 -1.47 2.67
C THR A 37 -15.11 -0.14 2.51
N PRO A 38 -15.81 0.11 1.39
CA PRO A 38 -16.60 1.34 1.26
C PRO A 38 -17.59 1.57 2.41
N GLU A 39 -18.13 0.51 3.00
CA GLU A 39 -19.13 0.56 4.07
C GLU A 39 -18.56 1.08 5.39
N ASN A 40 -17.27 0.84 5.68
CA ASN A 40 -16.65 1.23 6.95
C ASN A 40 -15.55 2.29 6.81
N LEU A 41 -15.15 2.66 5.59
CA LEU A 41 -14.06 3.60 5.32
C LEU A 41 -14.25 4.95 6.03
N ASN A 42 -15.48 5.47 6.08
CA ASN A 42 -15.79 6.74 6.74
C ASN A 42 -15.41 6.77 8.23
N GLY A 43 -15.35 5.61 8.90
CA GLY A 43 -14.89 5.51 10.29
C GLY A 43 -13.39 5.74 10.48
N PHE A 44 -12.61 5.79 9.39
CA PHE A 44 -11.16 5.96 9.39
C PHE A 44 -10.70 7.27 8.74
N ILE A 45 -11.62 8.12 8.27
CA ILE A 45 -11.23 9.40 7.68
C ILE A 45 -11.13 10.44 8.79
N LEU A 46 -9.93 10.97 8.99
CA LEU A 46 -9.72 12.03 9.98
C LEU A 46 -10.41 13.32 9.53
N PRO A 47 -11.16 14.01 10.41
CA PRO A 47 -11.84 15.26 10.04
C PRO A 47 -10.88 16.35 9.53
N THR A 48 -9.65 16.37 10.03
CA THR A 48 -8.61 17.32 9.65
C THR A 48 -7.90 16.95 8.36
N GLU A 49 -8.02 15.70 7.91
CA GLU A 49 -7.30 15.15 6.76
C GLU A 49 -8.27 14.37 5.89
N PRO A 50 -9.22 15.04 5.20
CA PRO A 50 -10.18 14.38 4.33
C PRO A 50 -9.48 13.69 3.17
N LEU A 51 -10.17 12.73 2.53
CA LEU A 51 -9.67 12.12 1.30
C LEU A 51 -9.53 13.18 0.20
N HIS A 52 -8.43 13.11 -0.56
CA HIS A 52 -8.17 13.99 -1.68
C HIS A 52 -9.32 13.91 -2.71
N PRO A 53 -9.76 15.01 -3.34
CA PRO A 53 -10.86 15.02 -4.31
C PRO A 53 -10.71 14.01 -5.45
N ALA A 54 -9.47 13.71 -5.85
CA ALA A 54 -9.16 12.71 -6.87
C ALA A 54 -9.63 11.29 -6.52
N TYR A 55 -9.77 10.96 -5.23
CA TYR A 55 -10.06 9.60 -4.74
C TYR A 55 -11.30 8.98 -5.40
N ASN A 56 -12.33 9.78 -5.63
CA ASN A 56 -13.59 9.34 -6.24
C ASN A 56 -13.42 8.88 -7.70
N TYR A 57 -12.42 9.40 -8.41
CA TYR A 57 -12.15 9.10 -9.82
C TYR A 57 -11.13 7.97 -10.02
N LEU A 58 -10.51 7.49 -8.95
CA LEU A 58 -9.51 6.42 -8.99
C LEU A 58 -10.15 5.05 -9.26
N SER A 59 -9.40 4.17 -9.93
CA SER A 59 -9.75 2.75 -10.00
C SER A 59 -9.66 2.11 -8.63
N GLU A 60 -10.32 0.98 -8.41
CA GLU A 60 -10.29 0.28 -7.11
C GLU A 60 -8.86 -0.05 -6.67
N THR A 61 -8.00 -0.48 -7.62
CA THR A 61 -6.57 -0.69 -7.33
C THR A 61 -5.92 0.59 -6.81
N HIS A 62 -6.11 1.71 -7.50
CA HIS A 62 -5.52 2.98 -7.07
C HIS A 62 -6.16 3.51 -5.78
N ARG A 63 -7.44 3.25 -5.49
CA ARG A 63 -8.02 3.56 -4.19
C ARG A 63 -7.31 2.79 -3.07
N ALA A 64 -6.99 1.51 -3.26
CA ALA A 64 -6.20 0.74 -2.29
C ALA A 64 -4.77 1.28 -2.12
N ASP A 65 -4.14 1.76 -3.20
CA ASP A 65 -2.84 2.44 -3.18
C ASP A 65 -2.88 3.78 -2.42
N TYR A 66 -3.97 4.53 -2.58
CA TYR A 66 -4.22 5.74 -1.81
C TYR A 66 -4.36 5.41 -0.33
N LEU A 67 -5.26 4.49 0.01
CA LEU A 67 -5.58 4.16 1.40
C LEU A 67 -4.39 3.59 2.15
N ARG A 68 -3.56 2.75 1.53
CA ARG A 68 -2.36 2.24 2.21
C ARG A 68 -1.38 3.36 2.58
N THR A 69 -1.21 4.34 1.70
CA THR A 69 -0.34 5.50 1.97
C THR A 69 -0.93 6.38 3.08
N TYR A 70 -2.23 6.69 3.00
CA TYR A 70 -2.96 7.44 4.02
C TYR A 70 -2.88 6.77 5.39
N PHE A 71 -3.22 5.48 5.47
CA PHE A 71 -3.23 4.75 6.74
C PHE A 71 -1.84 4.64 7.35
N MET A 72 -0.81 4.36 6.55
CA MET A 72 0.55 4.29 7.08
C MET A 72 1.07 5.62 7.60
N ASN A 73 0.64 6.75 7.01
CA ASN A 73 1.00 8.06 7.52
C ASN A 73 0.26 8.40 8.81
N PHE A 74 -1.06 8.20 8.86
CA PHE A 74 -1.90 8.70 9.96
C PHE A 74 -2.13 7.72 11.10
N TYR A 75 -2.23 6.43 10.81
CA TYR A 75 -2.44 5.37 11.80
C TYR A 75 -1.18 4.54 12.07
N GLY A 76 -0.34 4.35 11.05
CA GLY A 76 0.77 3.40 11.10
C GLY A 76 0.25 1.97 11.23
N GLY A 77 0.99 1.12 11.92
CA GLY A 77 0.66 -0.30 12.03
C GLY A 77 1.00 -1.06 10.75
N GLY A 78 0.39 -2.23 10.55
CA GLY A 78 0.65 -3.08 9.40
C GLY A 78 -0.27 -2.79 8.21
N TYR A 79 0.22 -3.05 7.02
CA TYR A 79 -0.54 -3.10 5.79
C TYR A 79 -0.19 -4.38 5.03
N SER A 80 -1.17 -5.01 4.38
CA SER A 80 -0.93 -6.08 3.41
C SER A 80 -1.88 -5.97 2.22
N ASP A 81 -1.36 -6.26 1.01
CA ASP A 81 -2.21 -6.75 -0.07
C ASP A 81 -2.99 -7.99 0.44
N ILE A 82 -4.16 -8.29 -0.12
CA ILE A 82 -4.91 -9.51 0.22
C ILE A 82 -4.24 -10.74 -0.43
N LYS A 83 -3.08 -11.12 0.10
CA LYS A 83 -2.27 -12.29 -0.28
C LYS A 83 -1.99 -13.07 1.00
N GLU A 84 -1.74 -14.37 0.87
CA GLU A 84 -1.31 -15.17 2.02
C GLU A 84 0.03 -14.64 2.57
N THR A 85 0.21 -14.68 3.89
CA THR A 85 1.49 -14.38 4.55
C THR A 85 2.24 -15.68 4.80
N SER A 86 3.56 -15.69 4.60
CA SER A 86 4.39 -16.87 4.86
C SER A 86 4.67 -17.10 6.36
N GLY A 87 4.24 -16.20 7.24
CA GLY A 87 4.54 -16.30 8.66
C GLY A 87 3.87 -15.24 9.53
N ASN A 88 4.15 -15.36 10.82
CA ASN A 88 3.65 -14.49 11.88
C ASN A 88 4.40 -13.15 11.94
N TRP A 89 3.68 -12.05 12.11
CA TRP A 89 4.18 -10.68 12.05
C TRP A 89 4.56 -10.09 13.41
N ILE A 90 4.21 -10.76 14.53
CA ILE A 90 4.43 -10.23 15.89
C ILE A 90 5.90 -9.89 16.13
N LYS A 91 6.82 -10.75 15.68
CA LYS A 91 8.26 -10.48 15.81
C LYS A 91 8.68 -9.21 15.06
N SER A 92 8.17 -8.98 13.86
CA SER A 92 8.48 -7.80 13.04
C SER A 92 7.89 -6.52 13.64
N PHE A 93 6.66 -6.58 14.20
CA PHE A 93 6.09 -5.47 14.97
C PHE A 93 6.97 -5.12 16.17
N ASP A 94 7.33 -6.13 16.96
CA ASP A 94 8.18 -5.97 18.14
C ASP A 94 9.56 -5.39 17.78
N GLU A 95 10.16 -5.86 16.69
CA GLU A 95 11.45 -5.39 16.19
C GLU A 95 11.40 -3.92 15.77
N LEU A 96 10.37 -3.53 15.00
CA LEU A 96 10.19 -2.13 14.62
C LEU A 96 9.99 -1.23 15.85
N ASN A 97 9.18 -1.67 16.80
CA ASN A 97 8.87 -0.89 18.01
C ASN A 97 10.08 -0.71 18.94
N ARG A 98 11.00 -1.68 18.96
CA ARG A 98 12.23 -1.63 19.79
C ARG A 98 13.41 -0.94 19.10
N SER A 99 13.32 -0.65 17.81
CA SER A 99 14.39 0.00 17.04
C SER A 99 14.13 1.50 16.83
N ASP A 100 15.14 2.20 16.31
CA ASP A 100 15.06 3.59 15.82
C ASP A 100 14.51 3.68 14.38
N LYS A 101 14.24 2.53 13.74
CA LYS A 101 13.77 2.43 12.35
C LYS A 101 12.31 2.85 12.21
N TRP A 102 11.90 3.17 10.98
CA TRP A 102 10.61 3.80 10.70
C TRP A 102 9.60 2.88 10.03
N ILE A 103 10.10 1.92 9.25
CA ILE A 103 9.30 0.97 8.50
C ILE A 103 10.03 -0.37 8.43
N ILE A 104 9.24 -1.45 8.44
CA ILE A 104 9.72 -2.82 8.22
C ILE A 104 8.88 -3.46 7.12
N GLY A 105 9.51 -4.11 6.17
CA GLY A 105 8.83 -4.85 5.10
C GLY A 105 9.54 -6.15 4.78
N TYR A 106 9.03 -6.92 3.82
CA TYR A 106 9.78 -8.07 3.33
C TYR A 106 10.84 -7.57 2.36
N LYS A 107 11.97 -8.27 2.27
CA LYS A 107 13.02 -7.93 1.31
C LYS A 107 12.47 -7.91 -0.12
N GLU A 108 12.71 -6.82 -0.83
CA GLU A 108 12.26 -6.72 -2.22
C GLU A 108 12.93 -7.80 -3.09
N LEU A 109 12.25 -8.19 -4.17
CA LEU A 109 12.71 -9.21 -5.11
C LEU A 109 13.41 -8.58 -6.32
N PRO A 110 14.31 -9.33 -7.00
CA PRO A 110 14.79 -8.93 -8.32
C PRO A 110 13.62 -8.62 -9.26
N ASN A 111 13.68 -7.48 -9.95
CA ASN A 111 12.63 -6.96 -10.82
C ASN A 111 11.33 -6.48 -10.14
N GLY A 112 11.24 -6.47 -8.80
CA GLY A 112 10.10 -5.90 -8.06
C GLY A 112 10.09 -4.37 -8.02
N VAL A 113 11.25 -3.74 -8.23
CA VAL A 113 11.41 -2.28 -8.11
C VAL A 113 10.78 -1.53 -9.29
N ALA A 114 9.73 -0.78 -8.99
CA ALA A 114 9.01 0.06 -9.95
C ALA A 114 9.71 1.39 -10.29
N TYR A 115 10.57 1.92 -9.42
CA TYR A 115 11.31 3.15 -9.69
C TYR A 115 12.63 2.85 -10.42
N ASN A 116 12.64 3.05 -11.74
CA ASN A 116 13.77 2.67 -12.60
C ASN A 116 15.15 3.14 -12.11
N PRO A 117 15.34 4.38 -11.62
CA PRO A 117 16.66 4.85 -11.19
C PRO A 117 17.30 4.03 -10.07
N VAL A 118 16.51 3.31 -9.27
CA VAL A 118 17.00 2.50 -8.14
C VAL A 118 16.75 1.00 -8.34
N ARG A 119 16.42 0.57 -9.57
CA ARG A 119 16.05 -0.82 -9.86
C ARG A 119 17.15 -1.83 -9.47
N ASN A 120 18.42 -1.48 -9.67
CA ASN A 120 19.56 -2.33 -9.33
C ASN A 120 19.85 -2.37 -7.82
N HIS A 121 19.23 -1.48 -7.04
CA HIS A 121 19.34 -1.40 -5.59
C HIS A 121 18.24 -2.17 -4.87
N TRP A 122 17.55 -3.11 -5.54
CA TRP A 122 16.45 -3.89 -4.96
C TRP A 122 16.81 -4.56 -3.62
N HIS A 123 18.06 -4.97 -3.44
CA HIS A 123 18.53 -5.63 -2.22
C HIS A 123 18.60 -4.69 -0.99
N GLU A 124 18.56 -3.37 -1.21
CA GLU A 124 18.50 -2.32 -0.18
C GLU A 124 17.06 -1.88 0.12
N LEU A 125 16.06 -2.48 -0.55
CA LEU A 125 14.67 -2.07 -0.49
C LEU A 125 13.78 -3.15 0.12
N ILE A 126 12.59 -2.71 0.52
CA ILE A 126 11.49 -3.55 0.96
C ILE A 126 10.38 -3.53 -0.08
N GLY A 127 9.59 -4.60 -0.14
CA GLY A 127 8.48 -4.70 -1.08
C GLY A 127 7.28 -3.84 -0.71
N ASN A 128 6.56 -3.35 -1.72
CA ASN A 128 5.40 -2.46 -1.55
C ASN A 128 4.06 -3.18 -1.27
N GLY A 129 4.10 -4.52 -1.20
CA GLY A 129 2.90 -5.35 -1.01
C GLY A 129 2.55 -5.65 0.45
N ALA A 130 3.48 -5.44 1.39
CA ALA A 130 3.26 -5.66 2.82
C ALA A 130 4.38 -5.00 3.65
N TYR A 131 3.99 -4.22 4.66
CA TYR A 131 4.92 -3.51 5.55
C TYR A 131 4.23 -3.10 6.85
N ILE A 132 5.04 -2.73 7.85
CA ILE A 132 4.60 -2.11 9.10
C ILE A 132 5.30 -0.75 9.23
N CYS A 133 4.54 0.29 9.54
CA CYS A 133 5.04 1.67 9.65
C CYS A 133 4.82 2.24 11.06
N LYS A 134 5.78 3.03 11.52
CA LYS A 134 5.51 4.07 12.52
C LYS A 134 4.83 5.25 11.80
N PRO A 135 3.71 5.80 12.33
CA PRO A 135 3.02 6.91 11.70
C PRO A 135 3.85 8.20 11.80
N GLN A 136 3.57 9.16 10.92
CA GLN A 136 4.11 10.53 10.97
C GLN A 136 5.64 10.66 10.97
N THR A 137 6.37 9.65 10.48
CA THR A 137 7.82 9.72 10.27
C THR A 137 8.15 10.57 9.05
N PRO A 138 9.40 11.07 8.88
CA PRO A 138 9.78 11.77 7.66
C PRO A 138 9.48 10.97 6.39
N LEU A 139 9.70 9.65 6.41
CA LEU A 139 9.39 8.74 5.31
C LEU A 139 7.90 8.70 4.98
N THR A 140 7.02 8.44 5.97
CA THR A 140 5.59 8.30 5.70
C THR A 140 4.93 9.62 5.32
N LYS A 141 5.40 10.74 5.87
CA LYS A 141 4.98 12.09 5.47
C LYS A 141 5.36 12.42 4.05
N GLU A 142 6.62 12.18 3.65
CA GLU A 142 7.07 12.44 2.29
C GLU A 142 6.35 11.54 1.29
N TRP A 143 6.11 10.27 1.64
CA TRP A 143 5.37 9.35 0.78
C TRP A 143 3.93 9.77 0.58
N TYR A 144 3.25 10.15 1.65
CA TYR A 144 1.91 10.72 1.55
C TYR A 144 1.89 12.01 0.71
N ASN A 145 2.81 12.95 0.96
CA ASN A 145 2.84 14.22 0.27
C ASN A 145 3.16 14.07 -1.23
N ASP A 146 4.10 13.20 -1.61
CA ASP A 146 4.39 12.93 -3.02
C ASP A 146 3.18 12.33 -3.75
N MET A 147 2.41 11.48 -3.08
CA MET A 147 1.15 10.95 -3.62
C MET A 147 0.11 12.06 -3.79
N ILE A 148 -0.04 12.95 -2.81
CA ILE A 148 -0.96 14.10 -2.91
C ILE A 148 -0.56 15.02 -4.06
N LEU A 149 0.72 15.38 -4.19
CA LEU A 149 1.23 16.21 -5.29
C LEU A 149 0.99 15.56 -6.66
N LEU A 150 1.16 14.24 -6.76
CA LEU A 150 0.81 13.51 -7.97
C LEU A 150 -0.68 13.68 -8.29
N LEU A 151 -1.57 13.49 -7.31
CA LEU A 151 -3.02 13.58 -7.51
C LEU A 151 -3.48 15.01 -7.82
N ASP A 152 -2.89 16.03 -7.21
CA ASP A 152 -3.11 17.43 -7.56
C ASP A 152 -2.81 17.67 -9.04
N SER A 153 -1.64 17.18 -9.51
CA SER A 153 -1.22 17.35 -10.91
C SER A 153 -2.12 16.62 -11.94
N LYS A 154 -2.88 15.62 -11.49
CA LYS A 154 -3.72 14.76 -12.34
C LYS A 154 -5.22 15.01 -12.17
N LEU A 155 -5.64 15.83 -11.20
CA LEU A 155 -7.04 15.98 -10.80
C LEU A 155 -7.96 16.34 -11.96
N GLU A 156 -7.61 17.36 -12.74
CA GLU A 156 -8.44 17.80 -13.87
C GLU A 156 -8.57 16.72 -14.95
N LYS A 157 -7.50 15.98 -15.22
CA LYS A 157 -7.55 14.85 -16.16
C LYS A 157 -8.36 13.68 -15.61
N LEU A 158 -8.31 13.41 -14.31
CA LEU A 158 -9.10 12.37 -13.66
C LEU A 158 -10.60 12.67 -13.68
N LYS A 159 -10.98 13.95 -13.56
CA LYS A 159 -12.38 14.36 -13.72
C LYS A 159 -12.91 14.11 -15.14
N LEU A 160 -12.08 14.38 -16.16
CA LEU A 160 -12.42 14.16 -17.56
C LEU A 160 -12.40 12.68 -17.94
N TYR A 161 -11.47 11.92 -17.36
CA TYR A 161 -11.20 10.53 -17.69
C TYR A 161 -11.06 9.69 -16.40
N PRO A 162 -12.16 9.51 -15.65
CA PRO A 162 -12.14 8.68 -14.45
C PRO A 162 -11.92 7.22 -14.80
N ALA A 163 -11.55 6.42 -13.81
CA ALA A 163 -11.44 4.99 -13.98
C ALA A 163 -12.78 4.39 -14.41
N THR A 164 -12.72 3.46 -15.37
CA THR A 164 -13.90 2.81 -15.94
C THR A 164 -14.08 1.37 -15.48
N PHE A 165 -13.08 0.78 -14.83
CA PHE A 165 -13.11 -0.57 -14.27
C PHE A 165 -12.11 -0.73 -13.10
N PRO A 166 -12.20 -1.78 -12.27
CA PRO A 166 -11.42 -1.92 -11.02
C PRO A 166 -9.89 -1.81 -11.13
N GLN A 167 -9.31 -2.21 -12.26
CA GLN A 167 -7.87 -2.23 -12.50
C GLN A 167 -7.46 -1.22 -13.58
N ASP A 168 -8.27 -0.17 -13.80
CA ASP A 168 -7.95 0.84 -14.80
C ASP A 168 -6.62 1.53 -14.48
N SER A 169 -5.83 1.70 -15.54
CA SER A 169 -4.50 2.31 -15.55
C SER A 169 -4.22 2.82 -16.96
N ALA A 170 -3.32 3.81 -17.08
CA ALA A 170 -3.01 4.46 -18.35
C ALA A 170 -2.57 3.47 -19.44
N GLY A 171 -1.84 2.40 -19.07
CA GLY A 171 -1.42 1.35 -20.00
C GLY A 171 -2.59 0.52 -20.55
N VAL A 172 -3.67 0.35 -19.78
CA VAL A 172 -4.82 -0.48 -20.17
C VAL A 172 -5.86 0.34 -20.93
N SER A 173 -6.18 1.55 -20.46
CA SER A 173 -7.14 2.45 -21.11
C SER A 173 -6.54 3.29 -22.25
N LYS A 174 -5.35 2.92 -22.74
CA LYS A 174 -4.63 3.59 -23.83
C LYS A 174 -4.48 5.10 -23.60
N GLY A 175 -4.17 5.48 -22.35
CA GLY A 175 -3.90 6.85 -21.94
C GLY A 175 -5.13 7.72 -21.64
N LYS A 176 -6.36 7.17 -21.68
CA LYS A 176 -7.54 7.90 -21.21
C LYS A 176 -7.45 8.13 -19.70
N TYR A 177 -7.35 7.05 -18.91
CA TYR A 177 -7.11 7.19 -17.49
C TYR A 177 -5.66 7.67 -17.24
N PRO A 178 -5.44 8.75 -16.47
CA PRO A 178 -4.17 9.49 -16.49
C PRO A 178 -3.08 8.97 -15.54
N ILE A 179 -3.33 7.89 -14.79
CA ILE A 179 -2.38 7.31 -13.83
C ILE A 179 -1.89 5.94 -14.33
N GLU A 180 -0.57 5.76 -14.42
CA GLU A 180 0.02 4.46 -14.74
C GLU A 180 -0.06 3.50 -13.55
N TRP A 181 -0.08 2.19 -13.83
CA TRP A 181 -0.29 1.12 -12.84
C TRP A 181 0.53 1.25 -11.55
N ASN A 182 1.79 1.67 -11.63
CA ASN A 182 2.68 1.78 -10.47
C ASN A 182 3.10 3.23 -10.16
N GLU A 183 2.50 4.23 -10.83
CA GLU A 183 2.90 5.63 -10.71
C GLU A 183 2.66 6.18 -9.31
N MET A 184 1.47 5.92 -8.76
CA MET A 184 1.04 6.50 -7.48
C MET A 184 1.62 5.79 -6.26
N LEU A 185 1.94 4.50 -6.38
CA LEU A 185 2.50 3.72 -5.27
C LEU A 185 3.93 3.30 -5.56
N GLY A 186 4.12 2.30 -6.43
CA GLY A 186 5.40 1.61 -6.58
C GLY A 186 6.57 2.55 -6.92
N LYS A 187 6.37 3.54 -7.79
CA LYS A 187 7.42 4.50 -8.15
C LYS A 187 7.77 5.42 -6.97
N ILE A 188 6.76 5.97 -6.30
CA ILE A 188 6.95 6.87 -5.16
C ILE A 188 7.57 6.11 -3.98
N PHE A 189 7.00 4.96 -3.63
CA PHE A 189 7.45 4.13 -2.51
C PHE A 189 8.92 3.74 -2.64
N HIS A 190 9.35 3.17 -3.78
CA HIS A 190 10.75 2.78 -3.95
C HIS A 190 11.73 3.96 -3.99
N LYS A 191 11.33 5.10 -4.57
CA LYS A 191 12.13 6.33 -4.53
C LYS A 191 12.40 6.75 -3.08
N ILE A 192 11.36 6.74 -2.25
CA ILE A 192 11.41 7.21 -0.86
C ILE A 192 12.09 6.18 0.04
N CYS A 193 11.80 4.89 -0.12
CA CYS A 193 12.54 3.83 0.58
C CYS A 193 14.04 3.92 0.30
N TYR A 194 14.45 4.17 -0.96
CA TYR A 194 15.86 4.34 -1.27
C TYR A 194 16.47 5.58 -0.60
N LYS A 195 15.74 6.71 -0.61
CA LYS A 195 16.15 7.95 0.07
C LYS A 195 16.38 7.75 1.56
N TYR A 196 15.56 6.93 2.21
CA TYR A 196 15.60 6.65 3.65
C TYR A 196 16.03 5.22 3.98
N LYS A 197 16.87 4.59 3.14
CA LYS A 197 17.19 3.17 3.23
C LYS A 197 17.75 2.73 4.60
N ASP A 198 18.47 3.63 5.27
CA ASP A 198 19.02 3.38 6.61
C ASP A 198 17.95 3.31 7.71
N ASN A 199 16.70 3.69 7.41
CA ASN A 199 15.55 3.65 8.32
C ASN A 199 14.59 2.47 8.04
N LEU A 200 15.00 1.54 7.16
CA LEU A 200 14.24 0.34 6.80
C LEU A 200 14.73 -0.88 7.59
N LEU A 201 13.81 -1.78 7.91
CA LEU A 201 14.09 -3.17 8.26
C LEU A 201 13.45 -4.09 7.22
N ASN A 202 14.02 -5.27 6.98
CA ASN A 202 13.58 -6.18 5.92
C ASN A 202 13.20 -7.60 6.41
N THR A 203 12.85 -7.72 7.70
CA THR A 203 12.59 -8.99 8.38
C THR A 203 11.10 -9.37 8.43
N LEU A 204 10.22 -8.66 7.72
CA LEU A 204 8.81 -9.06 7.62
C LEU A 204 8.68 -10.36 6.82
N PRO A 205 7.82 -11.31 7.24
CA PRO A 205 7.46 -12.45 6.41
C PRO A 205 6.94 -12.01 5.03
N ILE A 206 7.43 -12.66 3.98
CA ILE A 206 7.06 -12.33 2.60
C ILE A 206 5.64 -12.78 2.27
N SER A 207 4.96 -12.04 1.42
CA SER A 207 3.68 -12.48 0.85
C SER A 207 3.87 -13.65 -0.11
N ILE A 208 2.89 -14.54 -0.21
CA ILE A 208 2.85 -15.60 -1.21
C ILE A 208 2.21 -15.03 -2.49
N PHE A 209 2.95 -15.05 -3.59
CA PHE A 209 2.55 -14.40 -4.86
C PHE A 209 1.85 -15.35 -5.84
N ASN A 210 1.38 -16.50 -5.37
CA ASN A 210 0.89 -17.61 -6.20
C ASN A 210 -0.63 -17.75 -6.00
N ASN A 211 -1.40 -17.95 -7.07
CA ASN A 211 -2.84 -18.27 -7.02
C ASN A 211 -3.68 -17.38 -6.08
N TYR A 212 -3.45 -16.05 -6.11
CA TYR A 212 -4.11 -15.09 -5.21
C TYR A 212 -5.26 -14.32 -5.87
N ARG A 213 -5.46 -14.48 -7.18
CA ARG A 213 -6.48 -13.77 -7.96
C ARG A 213 -7.75 -14.60 -8.04
#